data_AF-A0A9J6AHT2-F1
#
_entry.id   AF-A0A9J6AHT2-F1
#
_cell.length_a   1.000
_cell.length_b   1.000
_cell.length_c   1.000
_cell.angle_alpha   90.00
_cell.angle_beta   90.00
_cell.angle_gamma   90.00
#
_symmetry.space_group_name_H-M   'P 1'
#
loop_
_entity.id
_entity.type
_entity.pdbx_description
1 polymer ?
#
loop_
_entity_poly.entity_id
_entity_poly.type
_entity_poly.pdbx_seq_one_letter_code
_entity_poly.pdbx_strand_id
1 'polypeptide(L)'
;MAKTLITTLLLALFSSLSYAIDMSIIYKEGIIYEKWLAEHGKVYNALGEKEKRFEIFKDNLRFIEEYNNSENRTYKVGLNQFADLTNEEYRAMYLGTRSDARRRLVKSKNTSQRYASRPNELLPHSVDWRKKDAVAPIKNQGSCGSCWAFSTVAAVEGINQIVTGEMITLSEQELVDCDRGQNVGCNGGLMDYAFEFIISNGGMDTENHYPYRGVDGRCDPIRKNSKVVSIDDYEDVPRNEKALQKAVAHQPVSVAIEASGRAFQLYTSGVFTGECGEKVDHGVVVVGYGSEDGKDYWLVRNSWGTKWGESGYVKMERNVKNGHLGKCGIMTEASYPIKEDINKRIITTSKEEKISKNVRCSPFLQWYQVENSENLSSWNLITNRLHPYMLSWLGFRTLPLARKEPKMNEMLRRICRRNFCTCSPRPWLFVGLGNPGDKYRGTRHNVGFEMLDAFANSQGIHMETFHDDMDLPCGVLRLHPKGGHNRHNGLKSVIYHFRGNGEFPRLRIGIGRPPGQMDPKAFMLQKFNVTARERIDAALLEGAHALEQVLSKGFSESSNCFNTTQKYKHIRLQTLPT
;
A
#
# COMPACT_ATOMS: atom_id res chain seq x y z
N MET A 1 51.96 66.84 17.97
CA MET A 1 51.98 65.74 18.96
C MET A 1 50.59 65.43 19.52
N ALA A 2 49.87 66.38 20.12
CA ALA A 2 48.54 66.11 20.72
C ALA A 2 47.49 65.54 19.74
N LYS A 3 47.38 66.09 18.51
CA LYS A 3 46.44 65.57 17.49
C LYS A 3 46.74 64.13 17.09
N THR A 4 48.01 63.77 16.94
CA THR A 4 48.47 62.41 16.58
C THR A 4 48.21 61.41 17.70
N LEU A 5 48.36 61.82 18.97
CA LEU A 5 48.10 60.99 20.14
C LEU A 5 46.60 60.70 20.31
N ILE A 6 45.75 61.70 20.02
CA ILE A 6 44.29 61.55 20.07
C ILE A 6 43.81 60.59 18.97
N THR A 7 44.33 60.70 17.74
CA THR A 7 43.95 59.77 16.66
C THR A 7 44.41 58.33 16.92
N THR A 8 45.59 58.11 17.50
CA THR A 8 46.04 56.75 17.85
C THR A 8 45.22 56.15 19.00
N LEU A 9 44.85 56.93 20.01
CA LEU A 9 43.96 56.51 21.09
C LEU A 9 42.56 56.14 20.58
N LEU A 10 42.00 56.95 19.67
CA LEU A 10 40.72 56.66 19.05
C LEU A 10 40.77 55.37 18.21
N LEU A 11 41.81 55.17 17.40
CA LEU A 11 41.99 53.93 16.63
C LEU A 11 42.10 52.69 17.52
N ALA A 12 42.82 52.77 18.64
CA ALA A 12 42.93 51.69 19.60
C ALA A 12 41.61 51.39 20.35
N LEU A 13 40.83 52.43 20.64
CA LEU A 13 39.47 52.29 21.19
C LEU A 13 38.52 51.64 20.18
N PHE A 14 38.57 52.05 18.91
CA PHE A 14 37.76 51.43 17.86
C PHE A 14 38.14 49.96 17.63
N SER A 15 39.43 49.61 17.61
CA SER A 15 39.87 48.23 17.43
C SER A 15 39.50 47.33 18.61
N SER A 16 39.68 47.80 19.85
CA SER A 16 39.28 47.06 21.06
C SER A 16 37.77 46.88 21.16
N LEU A 17 36.97 47.89 20.79
CA LEU A 17 35.52 47.79 20.76
C LEU A 17 35.04 46.81 19.67
N SER A 18 35.65 46.84 18.48
CA SER A 18 35.39 45.87 17.41
C SER A 18 35.66 44.44 17.87
N TYR A 19 36.80 44.20 18.51
CA TYR A 19 37.17 42.88 19.03
C TYR A 19 36.20 42.37 20.12
N ALA A 20 35.76 43.26 21.02
CA ALA A 20 34.79 42.90 22.06
C ALA A 20 33.42 42.53 21.48
N ILE A 21 32.97 43.23 20.43
CA ILE A 21 31.73 42.92 19.71
C ILE A 21 31.86 41.56 19.00
N ASP A 22 32.95 41.32 18.29
CA ASP A 22 33.21 40.05 17.60
C ASP A 22 33.20 38.87 18.58
N MET A 23 33.86 39.00 19.74
CA MET A 23 33.86 37.97 20.77
C MET A 23 32.47 37.70 21.36
N SER A 24 31.64 38.74 21.52
CA SER A 24 30.26 38.59 21.99
C SER A 24 29.38 37.85 20.98
N ILE A 25 29.54 38.15 19.68
CA ILE A 25 28.84 37.48 18.59
C ILE A 25 29.24 36.00 18.55
N ILE A 26 30.54 35.69 18.54
CA ILE A 26 31.06 34.32 18.53
C ILE A 26 30.53 33.52 19.73
N TYR A 27 30.51 34.14 20.92
CA TYR A 27 29.98 33.49 22.12
C TYR A 27 28.48 33.15 21.99
N LYS A 28 27.67 34.08 21.45
CA LYS A 28 26.25 33.87 21.22
C LYS A 28 26.00 32.76 20.19
N GLU A 29 26.70 32.79 19.06
CA GLU A 29 26.63 31.76 18.02
C GLU A 29 27.02 30.38 18.56
N GLY A 30 28.05 30.31 19.41
CA GLY A 30 28.47 29.08 20.08
C GLY A 30 27.36 28.48 20.96
N ILE A 31 26.67 29.30 21.76
CA ILE A 31 25.52 28.83 22.57
C ILE A 31 24.39 28.30 21.69
N ILE A 32 24.05 29.03 20.61
CA ILE A 32 23.01 28.62 19.67
C ILE A 32 23.38 27.29 19.02
N TYR A 33 24.64 27.11 18.64
CA TYR A 33 25.14 25.88 18.03
C TYR A 33 25.08 24.69 18.98
N GLU A 34 25.56 24.81 20.22
CA GLU A 34 25.50 23.72 21.20
C GLU A 34 24.05 23.30 21.51
N LYS A 35 23.14 24.27 21.59
CA LYS A 35 21.70 23.99 21.73
C LYS A 35 21.16 23.24 20.51
N TRP A 36 21.51 23.71 19.31
CA TRP A 36 21.10 23.06 18.06
C TRP A 36 21.63 21.63 17.94
N LEU A 37 22.88 21.37 18.35
CA LEU A 37 23.47 20.03 18.39
C LEU A 37 22.67 19.09 19.29
N ALA A 38 22.30 19.56 20.49
CA ALA A 38 21.49 18.80 21.43
C ALA A 38 20.08 18.49 20.88
N GLU A 39 19.41 19.48 20.30
CA GLU A 39 18.06 19.32 19.70
C GLU A 39 18.05 18.34 18.51
N HIS A 40 19.14 18.32 17.74
CA HIS A 40 19.26 17.47 16.55
C HIS A 40 19.98 16.15 16.81
N GLY A 41 20.53 15.93 18.00
CA GLY A 41 21.26 14.72 18.36
C GLY A 41 22.57 14.56 17.58
N LYS A 42 23.23 15.66 17.24
CA LYS A 42 24.45 15.68 16.41
C LYS A 42 25.69 15.47 17.28
N VAL A 43 26.54 14.53 16.87
CA VAL A 43 27.82 14.21 17.52
C VAL A 43 28.89 14.07 16.44
N TYR A 44 30.03 14.75 16.62
CA TYR A 44 31.17 14.68 15.69
C TYR A 44 32.40 14.18 16.44
N ASN A 45 32.96 13.07 15.96
CA ASN A 45 34.11 12.40 16.59
C ASN A 45 35.42 12.61 15.82
N ALA A 46 35.34 13.08 14.57
CA ALA A 46 36.53 13.34 13.76
C ALA A 46 37.19 14.66 14.16
N LEU A 47 38.52 14.65 14.23
CA LEU A 47 39.32 15.83 14.58
C LEU A 47 39.04 16.97 13.59
N GLY A 48 38.67 18.15 14.08
CA GLY A 48 38.39 19.33 13.25
C GLY A 48 36.99 19.34 12.62
N GLU A 49 36.22 18.26 12.69
CA GLU A 49 34.89 18.19 12.07
C GLU A 49 33.90 19.09 12.82
N LYS A 50 33.93 19.13 14.15
CA LYS A 50 33.03 19.99 14.93
C LYS A 50 33.25 21.47 14.60
N GLU A 51 34.51 21.88 14.46
CA GLU A 51 34.92 23.24 14.10
C GLU A 51 34.48 23.58 12.66
N LYS A 52 34.72 22.68 11.71
CA LYS A 52 34.23 22.84 10.31
C LYS A 52 32.71 23.01 10.28
N ARG A 53 31.98 22.14 10.99
CA ARG A 53 30.51 22.16 11.07
C ARG A 53 29.99 23.45 11.71
N PHE A 54 30.71 23.98 12.70
CA PHE A 54 30.38 25.25 13.32
C PHE A 54 30.54 26.44 12.34
N GLU A 55 31.59 26.48 11.53
CA GLU A 55 31.75 27.53 10.51
C GLU A 55 30.62 27.50 9.47
N ILE A 56 30.25 26.31 9.00
CA ILE A 56 29.11 26.12 8.08
C ILE A 56 27.79 26.56 8.74
N PHE A 57 27.62 26.18 10.01
CA PHE A 57 26.45 26.57 10.80
C PHE A 57 26.31 28.08 10.92
N LYS A 58 27.39 28.80 11.22
CA LYS A 58 27.39 30.27 11.26
C LYS A 58 27.01 30.89 9.92
N ASP A 59 27.54 30.37 8.81
CA ASP A 59 27.17 30.86 7.49
C ASP A 59 25.67 30.65 7.19
N ASN A 60 25.12 29.48 7.53
CA ASN A 60 23.69 29.21 7.41
C ASN A 60 22.84 30.06 8.36
N LEU A 61 23.28 30.30 9.59
CA LEU A 61 22.61 31.16 10.55
C LEU A 61 22.51 32.60 10.03
N ARG A 62 23.61 33.15 9.50
CA ARG A 62 23.62 34.48 8.88
C ARG A 62 22.64 34.56 7.71
N PHE A 63 22.64 33.56 6.81
CA PHE A 63 21.67 33.50 5.72
C PHE A 63 20.22 33.48 6.23
N ILE A 64 19.94 32.73 7.31
CA ILE A 64 18.61 32.66 7.91
C ILE A 64 18.17 34.01 8.47
N GLU A 65 19.05 34.71 9.19
CA GLU A 65 18.77 36.02 9.76
C GLU A 65 18.52 37.07 8.67
N GLU A 66 19.40 37.13 7.66
CA GLU A 66 19.25 38.02 6.50
C GLU A 66 17.95 37.74 5.74
N TYR A 67 17.64 36.46 5.49
CA TYR A 67 16.44 36.07 4.76
C TYR A 67 15.16 36.46 5.52
N ASN A 68 15.07 36.12 6.81
CA ASN A 68 13.85 36.33 7.60
C ASN A 68 13.62 37.79 8.00
N ASN A 69 14.65 38.65 8.00
CA ASN A 69 14.53 40.07 8.34
C ASN A 69 14.02 40.95 7.19
N SER A 70 13.92 40.41 5.98
CA SER A 70 13.40 41.15 4.82
C SER A 70 11.86 41.14 4.79
N GLU A 71 11.27 42.25 4.34
CA GLU A 71 9.82 42.43 4.31
C GLU A 71 9.12 41.52 3.27
N ASN A 72 7.82 41.26 3.46
CA ASN A 72 6.95 40.53 2.53
C ASN A 72 7.36 39.07 2.21
N ARG A 73 7.76 38.30 3.23
CA ARG A 73 8.03 36.86 3.08
C ARG A 73 6.77 36.01 3.29
N THR A 74 6.53 35.09 2.36
CA THR A 74 5.46 34.09 2.38
C THR A 74 5.88 32.78 3.06
N TYR A 75 7.19 32.60 3.30
CA TYR A 75 7.77 31.44 3.98
C TYR A 75 8.98 31.83 4.81
N LYS A 76 9.35 30.95 5.75
CA LYS A 76 10.51 31.12 6.64
C LYS A 76 11.55 30.03 6.41
N VAL A 77 12.81 30.41 6.53
CA VAL A 77 13.93 29.47 6.66
C VAL A 77 14.41 29.42 8.12
N GLY A 78 15.12 28.38 8.51
CA GLY A 78 15.56 28.24 9.89
C GLY A 78 16.55 27.10 10.12
N LEU A 79 16.99 26.99 11.38
CA LEU A 79 18.00 26.03 11.83
C LEU A 79 17.43 24.61 11.94
N ASN A 80 17.10 24.01 10.80
CA ASN A 80 16.69 22.61 10.73
C ASN A 80 17.91 21.67 10.80
N GLN A 81 17.68 20.37 10.62
CA GLN A 81 18.72 19.33 10.74
C GLN A 81 19.89 19.42 9.72
N PHE A 82 19.77 20.31 8.71
CA PHE A 82 20.78 20.53 7.67
C PHE A 82 21.58 21.82 7.86
N ALA A 83 21.41 22.53 8.97
CA ALA A 83 22.09 23.79 9.24
C ALA A 83 23.62 23.65 9.32
N ASP A 84 24.16 22.45 9.55
CA ASP A 84 25.60 22.14 9.57
C ASP A 84 26.16 21.67 8.23
N LEU A 85 25.38 21.68 7.15
CA LEU A 85 25.79 21.23 5.82
C LEU A 85 25.94 22.41 4.86
N THR A 86 26.99 22.38 4.03
CA THR A 86 27.02 23.28 2.87
C THR A 86 25.93 22.88 1.87
N ASN A 87 25.57 23.78 0.95
CA ASN A 87 24.58 23.45 -0.05
C ASN A 87 25.08 22.33 -0.97
N GLU A 88 26.38 22.27 -1.27
CA GLU A 88 27.01 21.20 -2.06
C GLU A 88 26.94 19.84 -1.35
N GLU A 89 27.27 19.79 -0.05
CA GLU A 89 27.16 18.56 0.75
C GLU A 89 25.70 18.08 0.81
N TYR A 90 24.75 18.99 1.06
CA TYR A 90 23.33 18.69 1.05
C TYR A 90 22.87 18.12 -0.30
N ARG A 91 23.25 18.76 -1.41
CA ARG A 91 22.87 18.31 -2.76
C ARG A 91 23.42 16.92 -3.07
N ALA A 92 24.66 16.65 -2.69
CA ALA A 92 25.31 15.37 -2.94
C ALA A 92 24.71 14.23 -2.11
N MET A 93 24.19 14.50 -0.92
CA MET A 93 23.73 13.47 0.01
C MET A 93 22.21 13.19 -0.06
N TYR A 94 21.39 14.21 -0.33
CA TYR A 94 19.92 14.11 -0.14
C TYR A 94 19.11 14.16 -1.43
N LEU A 95 19.74 14.55 -2.55
CA LEU A 95 19.10 14.62 -3.86
C LEU A 95 19.48 13.38 -4.68
N GLY A 96 18.60 12.93 -5.57
CA GLY A 96 18.78 11.63 -6.23
C GLY A 96 17.87 11.33 -7.41
N THR A 97 16.87 12.15 -7.71
CA THR A 97 16.06 11.91 -8.92
C THR A 97 16.88 12.24 -10.17
N ARG A 98 16.88 11.33 -11.14
CA ARG A 98 17.63 11.49 -12.40
C ARG A 98 16.67 11.58 -13.57
N SER A 99 16.25 12.79 -13.93
CA SER A 99 15.40 12.97 -15.13
C SER A 99 16.24 13.21 -16.39
N ASP A 100 16.01 12.40 -17.44
CA ASP A 100 16.69 12.48 -18.73
C ASP A 100 15.82 13.23 -19.76
N ALA A 101 16.43 14.14 -20.52
CA ALA A 101 15.72 14.99 -21.47
C ALA A 101 15.12 14.21 -22.65
N ARG A 102 15.80 13.17 -23.14
CA ARG A 102 15.32 12.34 -24.24
C ARG A 102 14.10 11.53 -23.81
N ARG A 103 14.12 10.96 -22.61
CA ARG A 103 12.93 10.30 -22.03
C ARG A 103 11.77 11.28 -21.90
N ARG A 104 12.01 12.48 -21.36
CA ARG A 104 10.98 13.53 -21.23
C ARG A 104 10.30 13.88 -22.55
N LEU A 105 11.04 13.85 -23.67
CA LEU A 105 10.53 14.11 -25.02
C LEU A 105 9.72 12.94 -25.59
N VAL A 106 10.14 11.70 -25.33
CA VAL A 106 9.36 10.51 -25.74
C VAL A 106 8.05 10.45 -24.94
N LYS A 107 8.13 10.70 -23.63
CA LYS A 107 7.01 10.71 -22.69
C LYS A 107 5.92 11.73 -23.05
N SER A 108 6.31 12.93 -23.49
CA SER A 108 5.34 13.95 -23.92
C SER A 108 4.53 13.58 -25.17
N LYS A 109 4.91 12.52 -25.90
CA LYS A 109 4.16 12.05 -27.08
C LYS A 109 3.03 11.06 -26.73
N ASN A 110 3.12 10.38 -25.58
CA ASN A 110 2.19 9.31 -25.18
C ASN A 110 1.47 9.64 -23.86
N THR A 111 1.15 10.92 -23.63
CA THR A 111 0.61 11.35 -22.33
C THR A 111 -0.88 10.98 -22.18
N SER A 112 -1.24 10.35 -21.06
CA SER A 112 -2.62 9.98 -20.76
C SER A 112 -3.56 11.19 -20.80
N GLN A 113 -4.77 10.98 -21.33
CA GLN A 113 -5.80 12.01 -21.37
C GLN A 113 -6.79 11.91 -20.21
N ARG A 114 -6.61 10.94 -19.29
CA ARG A 114 -7.55 10.69 -18.17
C ARG A 114 -7.79 11.95 -17.33
N TYR A 115 -6.71 12.63 -16.97
CA TYR A 115 -6.75 13.87 -16.21
C TYR A 115 -6.47 15.13 -17.04
N ALA A 116 -6.64 15.06 -18.37
CA ALA A 116 -6.57 16.25 -19.20
C ALA A 116 -7.56 17.32 -18.71
N SER A 117 -7.10 18.58 -18.68
CA SER A 117 -7.90 19.72 -18.24
C SER A 117 -9.04 19.98 -19.22
N ARG A 118 -10.28 20.06 -18.70
CA ARG A 118 -11.47 20.43 -19.49
C ARG A 118 -11.98 21.82 -19.08
N PRO A 119 -12.52 22.62 -20.02
CA PRO A 119 -13.17 23.88 -19.68
C PRO A 119 -14.31 23.67 -18.68
N ASN A 120 -14.47 24.59 -17.72
CA ASN A 120 -15.54 24.59 -16.71
C ASN A 120 -15.62 23.37 -15.78
N GLU A 121 -14.56 22.56 -15.70
CA GLU A 121 -14.49 21.45 -14.74
C GLU A 121 -14.30 22.00 -13.31
N LEU A 122 -15.25 21.70 -12.43
CA LEU A 122 -15.22 22.10 -11.02
C LEU A 122 -14.43 21.06 -10.21
N LEU A 123 -13.33 21.50 -9.60
CA LEU A 123 -12.54 20.72 -8.65
C LEU A 123 -12.77 21.25 -7.22
N PRO A 124 -12.58 20.42 -6.18
CA PRO A 124 -12.57 20.91 -4.81
C PRO A 124 -11.61 22.10 -4.64
N HIS A 125 -11.94 23.05 -3.78
CA HIS A 125 -11.06 24.20 -3.51
C HIS A 125 -9.77 23.77 -2.78
N SER A 126 -9.87 22.76 -1.92
CA SER A 126 -8.72 22.18 -1.23
C SER A 126 -8.87 20.67 -1.08
N VAL A 127 -7.73 20.00 -1.07
CA VAL A 127 -7.61 18.55 -0.85
C VAL A 127 -6.46 18.32 0.11
N ASP A 128 -6.65 17.40 1.05
CA ASP A 128 -5.62 16.96 1.99
C ASP A 128 -5.83 15.47 2.30
N TRP A 129 -5.06 14.61 1.64
CA TRP A 129 -5.16 13.16 1.79
C TRP A 129 -4.79 12.66 3.18
N ARG A 130 -4.08 13.47 3.99
CA ARG A 130 -3.80 13.14 5.40
C ARG A 130 -5.10 13.04 6.20
N LYS A 131 -6.10 13.87 5.86
CA LYS A 131 -7.43 13.87 6.51
C LYS A 131 -8.32 12.69 6.07
N LYS A 132 -7.82 11.85 5.15
CA LYS A 132 -8.50 10.67 4.61
C LYS A 132 -7.70 9.39 4.92
N ASP A 133 -6.74 9.49 5.84
CA ASP A 133 -5.82 8.44 6.24
C ASP A 133 -4.98 7.86 5.07
N ALA A 134 -4.97 8.52 3.90
CA ALA A 134 -4.31 8.05 2.68
C ALA A 134 -2.87 8.57 2.54
N VAL A 135 -2.22 8.85 3.67
CA VAL A 135 -0.82 9.26 3.74
C VAL A 135 -0.19 8.61 4.97
N ALA A 136 0.78 7.73 4.76
CA ALA A 136 1.55 7.12 5.84
C ALA A 136 2.41 8.16 6.60
N PRO A 137 2.88 7.84 7.83
CA PRO A 137 3.79 8.70 8.58
C PRO A 137 5.02 9.14 7.77
N ILE A 138 5.56 10.32 8.06
CA ILE A 138 6.78 10.81 7.40
C ILE A 138 7.95 9.87 7.69
N LYS A 139 8.67 9.49 6.63
CA LYS A 139 9.88 8.68 6.69
C LYS A 139 11.12 9.53 6.42
N ASN A 140 12.31 8.93 6.56
CA ASN A 140 13.59 9.60 6.33
C ASN A 140 14.51 8.74 5.46
N GLN A 141 14.87 9.24 4.27
CA GLN A 141 15.75 8.56 3.32
C GLN A 141 17.23 8.58 3.74
N GLY A 142 17.59 9.37 4.75
CA GLY A 142 19.00 9.56 5.14
C GLY A 142 19.84 10.13 3.99
N SER A 143 21.10 9.71 3.91
CA SER A 143 22.07 10.17 2.91
C SER A 143 22.08 9.33 1.63
N CYS A 144 20.97 8.68 1.30
CA CYS A 144 20.80 7.86 0.11
C CYS A 144 19.90 8.61 -0.88
N GLY A 145 20.32 8.70 -2.15
CA GLY A 145 19.56 9.31 -3.25
C GLY A 145 18.34 8.49 -3.69
N SER A 146 17.56 7.98 -2.74
CA SER A 146 16.42 7.08 -2.93
C SER A 146 15.06 7.78 -2.87
N CYS A 147 15.02 9.12 -2.96
CA CYS A 147 13.78 9.88 -2.97
C CYS A 147 12.77 9.42 -4.04
N TRP A 148 13.25 8.89 -5.16
CA TRP A 148 12.43 8.22 -6.17
C TRP A 148 11.64 7.03 -5.60
N ALA A 149 12.25 6.20 -4.75
CA ALA A 149 11.58 5.07 -4.10
C ALA A 149 10.55 5.55 -3.08
N PHE A 150 10.90 6.53 -2.24
CA PHE A 150 9.98 7.12 -1.25
C PHE A 150 8.76 7.78 -1.91
N SER A 151 8.97 8.52 -2.99
CA SER A 151 7.88 9.15 -3.75
C SER A 151 6.93 8.12 -4.36
N THR A 152 7.50 7.06 -4.94
CA THR A 152 6.74 5.93 -5.51
C THR A 152 5.93 5.23 -4.43
N VAL A 153 6.58 4.77 -3.36
CA VAL A 153 5.95 4.04 -2.25
C VAL A 153 4.82 4.86 -1.64
N ALA A 154 5.04 6.14 -1.36
CA ALA A 154 4.01 6.97 -0.77
C ALA A 154 2.76 7.12 -1.66
N ALA A 155 2.92 7.15 -2.98
CA ALA A 155 1.79 7.15 -3.91
C ALA A 155 1.06 5.80 -3.95
N VAL A 156 1.80 4.68 -3.86
CA VAL A 156 1.23 3.32 -3.81
C VAL A 156 0.48 3.06 -2.50
N GLU A 157 1.07 3.43 -1.36
CA GLU A 157 0.42 3.38 -0.04
C GLU A 157 -0.90 4.17 -0.05
N GLY A 158 -0.86 5.38 -0.64
CA GLY A 158 -2.02 6.26 -0.75
C GLY A 158 -3.15 5.67 -1.59
N ILE A 159 -2.86 5.19 -2.80
CA ILE A 159 -3.89 4.57 -3.65
C ILE A 159 -4.42 3.26 -3.03
N ASN A 160 -3.57 2.49 -2.33
CA ASN A 160 -4.00 1.29 -1.62
C ASN A 160 -5.05 1.65 -0.56
N GLN A 161 -4.75 2.59 0.33
CA GLN A 161 -5.71 3.07 1.33
C GLN A 161 -7.02 3.55 0.69
N ILE A 162 -6.94 4.28 -0.42
CA ILE A 162 -8.13 4.82 -1.11
C ILE A 162 -9.03 3.69 -1.65
N VAL A 163 -8.43 2.63 -2.18
CA VAL A 163 -9.16 1.52 -2.83
C VAL A 163 -9.61 0.46 -1.83
N THR A 164 -8.73 0.06 -0.92
CA THR A 164 -8.97 -1.06 0.01
C THR A 164 -9.48 -0.60 1.38
N GLY A 165 -9.24 0.65 1.74
CA GLY A 165 -9.48 1.18 3.08
C GLY A 165 -8.39 0.82 4.10
N GLU A 166 -7.29 0.19 3.67
CA GLU A 166 -6.22 -0.28 4.55
C GLU A 166 -4.86 0.39 4.24
N MET A 167 -4.25 0.94 5.29
CA MET A 167 -2.96 1.63 5.21
C MET A 167 -1.89 0.62 5.56
N ILE A 168 -1.15 0.20 4.54
CA ILE A 168 -0.04 -0.73 4.67
C ILE A 168 1.22 0.04 4.32
N THR A 169 2.15 0.16 5.26
CA THR A 169 3.44 0.81 5.01
C THR A 169 4.38 -0.12 4.25
N LEU A 170 4.83 0.29 3.07
CA LEU A 170 5.60 -0.55 2.15
C LEU A 170 7.10 -0.23 2.22
N SER A 171 7.91 -1.19 1.77
CA SER A 171 9.38 -1.12 1.82
C SER A 171 9.97 -0.30 0.68
N GLU A 172 10.54 0.87 0.99
CA GLU A 172 11.41 1.55 0.04
C GLU A 172 12.70 0.76 -0.25
N GLN A 173 13.18 -0.03 0.71
CA GLN A 173 14.40 -0.82 0.55
C GLN A 173 14.27 -1.90 -0.51
N GLU A 174 13.09 -2.52 -0.67
CA GLU A 174 12.87 -3.49 -1.75
C GLU A 174 13.10 -2.85 -3.11
N LEU A 175 12.60 -1.62 -3.34
CA LEU A 175 12.88 -0.89 -4.59
C LEU A 175 14.37 -0.59 -4.72
N VAL A 176 14.99 -0.04 -3.67
CA VAL A 176 16.44 0.27 -3.68
C VAL A 176 17.28 -0.96 -4.04
N ASP A 177 16.94 -2.13 -3.51
CA ASP A 177 17.73 -3.35 -3.66
C ASP A 177 17.42 -4.12 -4.95
N CYS A 178 16.15 -4.13 -5.38
CA CYS A 178 15.64 -5.03 -6.42
C CYS A 178 15.31 -4.35 -7.76
N ASP A 179 14.97 -3.06 -7.78
CA ASP A 179 14.76 -2.32 -9.02
C ASP A 179 16.10 -1.86 -9.61
N ARG A 180 16.73 -2.78 -10.33
CA ARG A 180 18.06 -2.59 -10.95
C ARG A 180 18.01 -2.49 -12.47
N GLY A 181 16.82 -2.33 -13.06
CA GLY A 181 16.64 -2.26 -14.51
C GLY A 181 17.13 -0.93 -15.08
N GLN A 182 16.51 0.17 -14.64
CA GLN A 182 16.86 1.55 -15.01
C GLN A 182 17.27 2.38 -13.77
N ASN A 183 16.71 2.05 -12.61
CA ASN A 183 17.05 2.68 -11.35
C ASN A 183 18.37 2.13 -10.78
N VAL A 184 19.08 2.97 -10.03
CA VAL A 184 20.45 2.69 -9.56
C VAL A 184 20.53 2.86 -8.04
N GLY A 185 19.49 2.43 -7.32
CA GLY A 185 19.45 2.43 -5.86
C GLY A 185 19.73 3.81 -5.25
N CYS A 186 20.74 3.89 -4.37
CA CYS A 186 21.12 5.16 -3.73
C CYS A 186 21.76 6.18 -4.67
N ASN A 187 22.19 5.78 -5.87
CA ASN A 187 22.72 6.71 -6.85
C ASN A 187 21.61 7.43 -7.62
N GLY A 188 20.35 7.03 -7.46
CA GLY A 188 19.23 7.73 -8.03
C GLY A 188 18.34 6.88 -8.93
N GLY A 189 17.22 7.48 -9.31
CA GLY A 189 16.19 6.80 -10.06
C GLY A 189 14.98 7.67 -10.37
N LEU A 190 13.91 7.02 -10.83
CA LEU A 190 12.65 7.60 -11.26
C LEU A 190 11.48 6.71 -10.89
N MET A 191 10.36 7.38 -10.66
CA MET A 191 9.16 6.78 -10.09
C MET A 191 8.42 5.90 -11.10
N ASP A 192 8.43 6.27 -12.39
CA ASP A 192 7.82 5.45 -13.45
C ASP A 192 8.44 4.05 -13.53
N TYR A 193 9.76 3.96 -13.52
CA TYR A 193 10.47 2.67 -13.52
C TYR A 193 10.19 1.87 -12.26
N ALA A 194 10.02 2.55 -11.13
CA ALA A 194 9.64 1.89 -9.90
C ALA A 194 8.19 1.36 -9.96
N PHE A 195 7.26 2.08 -10.58
CA PHE A 195 5.91 1.56 -10.83
C PHE A 195 5.94 0.34 -11.78
N GLU A 196 6.69 0.41 -12.89
CA GLU A 196 6.92 -0.73 -13.81
C GLU A 196 7.49 -1.94 -13.07
N PHE A 197 8.47 -1.71 -12.18
CA PHE A 197 9.03 -2.75 -11.33
C PHE A 197 7.96 -3.34 -10.44
N ILE A 198 7.16 -2.55 -9.73
CA ILE A 198 6.11 -3.07 -8.82
C ILE A 198 5.11 -3.96 -9.58
N ILE A 199 4.71 -3.55 -10.79
CA ILE A 199 3.79 -4.32 -11.63
C ILE A 199 4.43 -5.66 -12.04
N SER A 200 5.64 -5.62 -12.61
CA SER A 200 6.34 -6.83 -13.08
C SER A 200 6.75 -7.76 -11.93
N ASN A 201 7.01 -7.19 -10.75
CA ASN A 201 7.32 -7.88 -9.52
C ASN A 201 6.08 -8.53 -8.88
N GLY A 202 4.86 -8.16 -9.31
CA GLY A 202 3.60 -8.65 -8.74
C GLY A 202 3.22 -7.99 -7.41
N GLY A 203 3.88 -6.89 -7.03
CA GLY A 203 3.65 -6.15 -5.79
C GLY A 203 4.89 -5.93 -4.94
N MET A 204 4.68 -5.33 -3.77
CA MET A 204 5.70 -4.95 -2.79
C MET A 204 5.47 -5.59 -1.44
N ASP A 205 6.56 -5.73 -0.70
CA ASP A 205 6.59 -6.13 0.69
C ASP A 205 6.40 -4.93 1.64
N THR A 206 6.18 -5.25 2.91
CA THR A 206 6.01 -4.25 3.98
C THR A 206 7.34 -3.72 4.50
N GLU A 207 7.34 -2.49 4.99
CA GLU A 207 8.49 -1.88 5.68
C GLU A 207 8.96 -2.74 6.86
N ASN A 208 8.04 -3.39 7.59
CA ASN A 208 8.41 -4.21 8.74
C ASN A 208 9.19 -5.49 8.36
N HIS A 209 8.86 -6.10 7.22
CA HIS A 209 9.51 -7.33 6.78
C HIS A 209 10.79 -7.05 5.97
N TYR A 210 10.82 -5.92 5.25
CA TYR A 210 11.99 -5.45 4.51
C TYR A 210 12.37 -4.01 4.91
N PRO A 211 12.98 -3.80 6.09
CA PRO A 211 13.21 -2.46 6.62
C PRO A 211 14.22 -1.63 5.82
N TYR A 212 14.00 -0.31 5.84
CA TYR A 212 14.90 0.66 5.24
C TYR A 212 16.25 0.75 5.96
N ARG A 213 17.33 0.73 5.16
CA ARG A 213 18.73 0.77 5.63
C ARG A 213 19.48 2.01 5.16
N GLY A 214 18.96 2.74 4.18
CA GLY A 214 19.63 3.93 3.64
C GLY A 214 20.92 3.64 2.88
N VAL A 215 21.09 2.41 2.39
CA VAL A 215 22.25 1.98 1.61
C VAL A 215 21.82 0.95 0.57
N ASP A 216 22.61 0.82 -0.50
CA ASP A 216 22.43 -0.24 -1.48
C ASP A 216 22.67 -1.62 -0.85
N GLY A 217 21.73 -2.52 -1.07
CA GLY A 217 21.81 -3.94 -0.72
C GLY A 217 21.63 -4.84 -1.93
N ARG A 218 21.82 -6.14 -1.68
CA ARG A 218 21.42 -7.19 -2.62
C ARG A 218 19.94 -7.47 -2.44
N CYS A 219 19.24 -7.61 -3.56
CA CYS A 219 17.84 -8.03 -3.56
C CYS A 219 17.67 -9.38 -2.85
N ASP A 220 17.00 -9.39 -1.70
CA ASP A 220 16.67 -10.59 -0.94
C ASP A 220 15.49 -11.33 -1.59
N PRO A 221 15.70 -12.52 -2.19
CA PRO A 221 14.66 -13.24 -2.89
C PRO A 221 13.59 -13.82 -1.95
N ILE A 222 13.91 -14.07 -0.68
CA ILE A 222 12.95 -14.62 0.29
C ILE A 222 11.98 -13.52 0.70
N ARG A 223 12.49 -12.34 1.04
CA ARG A 223 11.66 -11.18 1.40
C ARG A 223 10.86 -10.67 0.21
N LYS A 224 11.49 -10.62 -0.97
CA LYS A 224 10.83 -10.24 -2.22
C LYS A 224 9.59 -11.07 -2.52
N ASN A 225 9.50 -12.35 -2.12
CA ASN A 225 8.31 -13.16 -2.41
C ASN A 225 7.04 -12.74 -1.64
N SER A 226 7.15 -11.86 -0.65
CA SER A 226 6.02 -11.29 0.07
C SER A 226 5.41 -10.13 -0.75
N LYS A 227 4.27 -10.40 -1.42
CA LYS A 227 3.57 -9.46 -2.32
C LYS A 227 2.30 -8.92 -1.69
N VAL A 228 2.45 -8.00 -0.73
CA VAL A 228 1.34 -7.53 0.10
C VAL A 228 0.49 -6.49 -0.61
N VAL A 229 1.10 -5.59 -1.37
CA VAL A 229 0.38 -4.57 -2.16
C VAL A 229 0.88 -4.54 -3.60
N SER A 230 -0.04 -4.70 -4.54
CA SER A 230 0.20 -4.55 -5.98
C SER A 230 -0.54 -3.33 -6.54
N ILE A 231 -0.09 -2.88 -7.72
CA ILE A 231 -0.78 -1.90 -8.57
C ILE A 231 -1.01 -2.57 -9.93
N ASP A 232 -2.03 -2.14 -10.65
CA ASP A 232 -2.43 -2.74 -11.92
C ASP A 232 -1.72 -2.08 -13.10
N ASP A 233 -1.48 -0.77 -13.00
CA ASP A 233 -0.78 0.03 -14.01
C ASP A 233 -0.27 1.34 -13.39
N TYR A 234 0.30 2.25 -14.19
CA TYR A 234 0.57 3.63 -13.82
C TYR A 234 0.41 4.55 -15.03
N GLU A 235 0.18 5.83 -14.78
CA GLU A 235 0.05 6.83 -15.84
C GLU A 235 0.72 8.14 -15.47
N ASP A 236 1.06 8.89 -16.50
CA ASP A 236 1.59 10.24 -16.37
C ASP A 236 0.50 11.29 -16.42
N VAL A 237 0.69 12.32 -15.60
CA VAL A 237 -0.16 13.51 -15.65
C VAL A 237 0.28 14.39 -16.82
N PRO A 238 -0.65 14.89 -17.65
CA PRO A 238 -0.36 15.97 -18.60
C PRO A 238 0.34 17.14 -17.93
N ARG A 239 1.33 17.74 -18.60
CA ARG A 239 2.10 18.91 -18.10
C ARG A 239 1.24 20.18 -18.08
N ASN A 240 0.28 20.20 -17.18
CA ASN A 240 -0.71 21.25 -17.03
C ASN A 240 -1.16 21.30 -15.57
N GLU A 241 -1.24 22.51 -15.03
CA GLU A 241 -1.47 22.72 -13.60
C GLU A 241 -2.85 22.24 -13.15
N LYS A 242 -3.87 22.43 -13.99
CA LYS A 242 -5.22 21.89 -13.74
C LYS A 242 -5.25 20.37 -13.88
N ALA A 243 -4.47 19.78 -14.78
CA ALA A 243 -4.38 18.34 -14.90
C ALA A 243 -3.76 17.70 -13.65
N LEU A 244 -2.68 18.30 -13.12
CA LEU A 244 -2.10 17.89 -11.84
C LEU A 244 -3.09 18.09 -10.69
N GLN A 245 -3.82 19.20 -10.66
CA GLN A 245 -4.82 19.47 -9.62
C GLN A 245 -5.93 18.40 -9.65
N LYS A 246 -6.36 18.02 -10.85
CA LYS A 246 -7.36 16.97 -11.06
C LYS A 246 -6.85 15.61 -10.61
N ALA A 247 -5.62 15.23 -10.97
CA ALA A 247 -5.03 13.97 -10.52
C ALA A 247 -4.91 13.93 -8.99
N VAL A 248 -4.40 15.00 -8.37
CA VAL A 248 -4.27 15.13 -6.91
C VAL A 248 -5.64 15.11 -6.21
N ALA A 249 -6.70 15.58 -6.86
CA ALA A 249 -8.05 15.49 -6.31
C ALA A 249 -8.59 14.06 -6.19
N HIS A 250 -7.98 13.09 -6.90
CA HIS A 250 -8.39 11.69 -6.89
C HIS A 250 -7.47 10.78 -6.06
N GLN A 251 -6.17 11.12 -5.96
CA GLN A 251 -5.19 10.35 -5.19
C GLN A 251 -3.88 11.15 -4.99
N PRO A 252 -2.99 10.74 -4.08
CA PRO A 252 -1.62 11.25 -4.04
C PRO A 252 -0.88 11.00 -5.37
N VAL A 253 -0.09 11.98 -5.81
CA VAL A 253 0.64 11.95 -7.09
C VAL A 253 2.13 12.07 -6.82
N SER A 254 2.91 11.14 -7.35
CA SER A 254 4.36 11.19 -7.31
C SER A 254 4.87 12.24 -8.29
N VAL A 255 5.75 13.13 -7.85
CA VAL A 255 6.33 14.21 -8.67
C VAL A 255 7.82 14.34 -8.44
N ALA A 256 8.52 15.02 -9.36
CA ALA A 256 9.88 15.47 -9.13
C ALA A 256 9.93 16.99 -9.07
N ILE A 257 10.80 17.53 -8.22
CA ILE A 257 11.04 18.97 -8.08
C ILE A 257 12.55 19.25 -8.13
N GLU A 258 12.92 20.48 -8.42
CA GLU A 258 14.26 21.00 -8.14
C GLU A 258 14.32 21.47 -6.68
N ALA A 259 14.95 20.67 -5.82
CA ALA A 259 15.08 20.95 -4.39
C ALA A 259 16.47 21.50 -4.02
N SER A 260 17.18 21.97 -5.03
CA SER A 260 18.62 22.17 -5.00
C SER A 260 19.09 23.44 -4.28
N GLY A 261 18.19 24.42 -4.13
CA GLY A 261 18.49 25.74 -3.58
C GLY A 261 18.63 25.77 -2.06
N ARG A 262 19.52 26.65 -1.57
CA ARG A 262 19.80 26.85 -0.13
C ARG A 262 18.55 27.21 0.68
N ALA A 263 17.64 28.02 0.12
CA ALA A 263 16.39 28.36 0.79
C ALA A 263 15.46 27.13 0.98
N PHE A 264 15.50 26.16 0.05
CA PHE A 264 14.74 24.93 0.17
C PHE A 264 15.37 23.98 1.20
N GLN A 265 16.71 23.85 1.18
CA GLN A 265 17.47 23.13 2.21
C GLN A 265 17.06 23.56 3.62
N LEU A 266 16.96 24.88 3.84
CA LEU A 266 16.68 25.47 5.15
C LEU A 266 15.20 25.81 5.39
N TYR A 267 14.28 25.36 4.53
CA TYR A 267 12.85 25.64 4.67
C TYR A 267 12.28 25.12 6.01
N THR A 268 11.38 25.89 6.61
CA THR A 268 10.71 25.55 7.88
C THR A 268 9.19 25.68 7.83
N SER A 269 8.63 26.73 7.23
CA SER A 269 7.17 26.97 7.24
C SER A 269 6.71 27.98 6.19
N GLY A 270 5.41 27.98 5.90
CA GLY A 270 4.75 28.91 4.97
C GLY A 270 4.75 28.46 3.51
N VAL A 271 4.16 29.26 2.62
CA VAL A 271 4.09 28.92 1.19
C VAL A 271 5.42 29.25 0.51
N PHE A 272 6.16 28.23 0.10
CA PHE A 272 7.45 28.35 -0.56
C PHE A 272 7.29 29.02 -1.93
N THR A 273 7.60 30.31 -1.98
CA THR A 273 7.67 31.12 -3.21
C THR A 273 9.12 31.43 -3.61
N GLY A 274 10.11 30.73 -3.03
CA GLY A 274 11.54 30.94 -3.29
C GLY A 274 11.96 30.66 -4.73
N GLU A 275 13.14 31.14 -5.12
CA GLU A 275 13.70 30.86 -6.44
C GLU A 275 14.16 29.40 -6.56
N CYS A 276 13.87 28.79 -7.71
CA CYS A 276 14.29 27.45 -8.10
C CYS A 276 14.17 27.34 -9.63
N GLY A 277 14.99 26.50 -10.25
CA GLY A 277 14.89 26.18 -11.67
C GLY A 277 13.89 25.05 -11.95
N GLU A 278 14.03 24.43 -13.12
CA GLU A 278 13.19 23.31 -13.57
C GLU A 278 14.02 22.02 -13.78
N LYS A 279 15.27 21.98 -13.31
CA LYS A 279 16.15 20.80 -13.37
C LYS A 279 15.87 19.89 -12.17
N VAL A 280 14.76 19.16 -12.26
CA VAL A 280 14.28 18.31 -11.17
C VAL A 280 15.32 17.27 -10.73
N ASP A 281 15.57 17.21 -9.42
CA ASP A 281 16.61 16.39 -8.79
C ASP A 281 16.13 15.67 -7.52
N HIS A 282 14.86 15.85 -7.13
CA HIS A 282 14.29 15.24 -5.94
C HIS A 282 12.85 14.76 -6.13
N GLY A 283 12.58 13.52 -5.73
CA GLY A 283 11.28 12.87 -5.81
C GLY A 283 10.47 13.12 -4.54
N VAL A 284 9.24 13.59 -4.69
CA VAL A 284 8.32 13.93 -3.59
C VAL A 284 6.89 13.61 -4.01
N VAL A 285 5.97 13.54 -3.05
CA VAL A 285 4.56 13.22 -3.35
C VAL A 285 3.66 14.40 -3.01
N VAL A 286 2.83 14.80 -3.98
CA VAL A 286 1.77 15.79 -3.76
C VAL A 286 0.59 15.08 -3.13
N VAL A 287 0.26 15.44 -1.90
CA VAL A 287 -0.82 14.84 -1.10
C VAL A 287 -2.02 15.77 -0.92
N GLY A 288 -2.00 16.92 -1.59
CA GLY A 288 -3.07 17.89 -1.49
C GLY A 288 -2.75 19.23 -2.13
N TYR A 289 -3.67 20.15 -2.00
CA TYR A 289 -3.53 21.54 -2.41
C TYR A 289 -4.52 22.42 -1.64
N GLY A 290 -4.27 23.71 -1.62
CA GLY A 290 -5.16 24.70 -1.01
C GLY A 290 -4.72 26.11 -1.31
N SER A 291 -5.18 27.04 -0.47
CA SER A 291 -4.79 28.45 -0.52
C SER A 291 -4.56 28.94 0.91
N GLU A 292 -3.52 29.74 1.12
CA GLU A 292 -3.13 30.35 2.40
C GLU A 292 -2.65 31.77 2.11
N ASP A 293 -3.18 32.76 2.83
CA ASP A 293 -2.79 34.18 2.71
C ASP A 293 -2.75 34.72 1.26
N GLY A 294 -3.74 34.35 0.46
CA GLY A 294 -3.86 34.76 -0.95
C GLY A 294 -2.90 34.05 -1.90
N LYS A 295 -2.19 33.01 -1.45
CA LYS A 295 -1.32 32.16 -2.24
C LYS A 295 -1.87 30.74 -2.36
N ASP A 296 -2.02 30.27 -3.59
CA ASP A 296 -2.33 28.87 -3.84
C ASP A 296 -1.08 28.00 -3.63
N TYR A 297 -1.27 26.81 -3.08
CA TYR A 297 -0.16 25.90 -2.83
C TYR A 297 -0.50 24.43 -3.15
N TRP A 298 0.54 23.66 -3.48
CA TRP A 298 0.59 22.21 -3.37
C TRP A 298 1.05 21.81 -1.98
N LEU A 299 0.36 20.87 -1.34
CA LEU A 299 0.81 20.23 -0.12
C LEU A 299 1.66 19.03 -0.48
N VAL A 300 2.96 19.12 -0.21
CA VAL A 300 3.95 18.12 -0.66
C VAL A 300 4.55 17.43 0.56
N ARG A 301 4.52 16.09 0.56
CA ARG A 301 5.20 15.24 1.54
C ARG A 301 6.63 14.98 1.06
N ASN A 302 7.59 15.26 1.93
CA ASN A 302 9.00 15.02 1.70
C ASN A 302 9.48 13.75 2.47
N SER A 303 10.72 13.32 2.21
CA SER A 303 11.35 12.12 2.74
C SER A 303 12.57 12.42 3.62
N TRP A 304 12.59 13.57 4.29
CA TRP A 304 13.70 14.02 5.15
C TRP A 304 13.37 13.99 6.64
N GLY A 305 12.39 13.20 7.06
CA GLY A 305 11.95 13.16 8.45
C GLY A 305 11.15 14.40 8.87
N THR A 306 10.64 14.36 10.10
CA THR A 306 9.71 15.37 10.63
C THR A 306 10.40 16.66 11.09
N LYS A 307 11.74 16.67 11.23
CA LYS A 307 12.50 17.85 11.66
C LYS A 307 12.75 18.86 10.53
N TRP A 308 12.38 18.53 9.29
CA TRP A 308 12.47 19.43 8.14
C TRP A 308 11.09 19.97 7.76
N GLY A 309 11.01 21.24 7.38
CA GLY A 309 9.76 21.88 6.95
C GLY A 309 8.64 21.83 8.00
N GLU A 310 7.40 21.81 7.53
CA GLU A 310 6.22 21.73 8.38
C GLU A 310 5.95 20.27 8.77
N SER A 311 6.72 19.74 9.73
CA SER A 311 6.66 18.33 10.15
C SER A 311 6.89 17.34 9.00
N GLY A 312 7.84 17.62 8.10
CA GLY A 312 8.16 16.82 6.92
C GLY A 312 7.43 17.21 5.64
N TYR A 313 6.63 18.28 5.67
CA TYR A 313 5.88 18.78 4.53
C TYR A 313 6.37 20.17 4.07
N VAL A 314 6.10 20.49 2.81
CA VAL A 314 6.27 21.84 2.25
C VAL A 314 5.01 22.24 1.49
N LYS A 315 4.60 23.50 1.65
CA LYS A 315 3.58 24.12 0.80
C LYS A 315 4.28 24.80 -0.37
N MET A 316 4.23 24.20 -1.54
CA MET A 316 4.86 24.74 -2.76
C MET A 316 3.90 25.67 -3.49
N GLU A 317 4.34 26.88 -3.88
CA GLU A 317 3.48 27.81 -4.63
C GLU A 317 2.88 27.17 -5.89
N ARG A 318 1.59 27.44 -6.14
CA ARG A 318 0.80 26.96 -7.28
C ARG A 318 0.28 28.16 -8.09
N ASN A 319 -0.06 27.91 -9.34
CA ASN A 319 -0.57 28.85 -10.34
C ASN A 319 0.44 29.96 -10.68
N VAL A 320 1.71 29.58 -10.87
CA VAL A 320 2.80 30.52 -11.17
C VAL A 320 2.68 31.00 -12.63
N LYS A 321 2.51 32.32 -12.83
CA LYS A 321 2.25 32.92 -14.15
C LYS A 321 3.32 32.61 -15.23
N ASN A 322 4.58 32.46 -14.82
CA ASN A 322 5.72 32.24 -15.73
C ASN A 322 6.36 30.85 -15.59
N GLY A 323 5.69 29.89 -14.92
CA GLY A 323 6.22 28.56 -14.69
C GLY A 323 5.58 27.53 -15.62
N HIS A 324 6.13 27.35 -16.83
CA HIS A 324 5.59 26.38 -17.79
C HIS A 324 5.60 24.94 -17.26
N LEU A 325 6.53 24.60 -16.36
CA LEU A 325 6.60 23.31 -15.66
C LEU A 325 6.18 23.39 -14.18
N GLY A 326 5.59 24.51 -13.77
CA GLY A 326 5.17 24.79 -12.40
C GLY A 326 6.34 25.15 -11.49
N LYS A 327 6.04 25.50 -10.24
CA LYS A 327 7.07 25.87 -9.24
C LYS A 327 8.09 24.75 -9.08
N CYS A 328 9.37 25.09 -9.25
CA CYS A 328 10.49 24.15 -9.19
C CYS A 328 10.37 22.94 -10.13
N GLY A 329 9.67 23.09 -11.25
CA GLY A 329 9.46 22.01 -12.23
C GLY A 329 8.53 20.90 -11.76
N ILE A 330 7.66 21.12 -10.76
CA ILE A 330 6.79 20.08 -10.16
C ILE A 330 5.92 19.28 -11.16
N MET A 331 5.63 19.84 -12.33
CA MET A 331 4.86 19.17 -13.39
C MET A 331 5.72 18.36 -14.37
N THR A 332 7.05 18.33 -14.18
CA THR A 332 7.99 17.72 -15.14
C THR A 332 7.87 16.20 -15.18
N GLU A 333 7.79 15.57 -14.01
CA GLU A 333 7.75 14.10 -13.81
C GLU A 333 6.61 13.72 -12.86
N ALA A 334 5.40 14.20 -13.17
CA ALA A 334 4.21 13.84 -12.41
C ALA A 334 3.60 12.54 -12.94
N SER A 335 3.53 11.52 -12.08
CA SER A 335 2.95 10.21 -12.39
C SER A 335 2.25 9.61 -11.18
N TYR A 336 1.32 8.69 -11.42
CA TYR A 336 0.49 8.10 -10.39
C TYR A 336 0.22 6.61 -10.67
N PRO A 337 0.24 5.76 -9.64
CA PRO A 337 -0.12 4.36 -9.78
C PRO A 337 -1.63 4.22 -9.96
N ILE A 338 -2.04 3.20 -10.69
CA ILE A 338 -3.43 2.81 -10.89
C ILE A 338 -3.66 1.52 -10.13
N LYS A 339 -4.68 1.54 -9.27
CA LYS A 339 -5.20 0.35 -8.61
C LYS A 339 -6.70 0.29 -8.84
N GLU A 340 -7.16 -0.76 -9.47
CA GLU A 340 -8.57 -0.97 -9.75
C GLU A 340 -9.29 -1.44 -8.49
N ASP A 341 -10.41 -0.78 -8.18
CA ASP A 341 -11.37 -1.31 -7.23
C ASP A 341 -12.13 -2.45 -7.94
N ILE A 342 -11.81 -3.69 -7.56
CA ILE A 342 -12.45 -4.90 -8.08
C ILE A 342 -13.98 -4.80 -7.99
N ASN A 343 -14.52 -4.11 -6.96
CA ASN A 343 -15.96 -3.92 -6.81
C ASN A 343 -16.54 -2.92 -7.82
N LYS A 344 -15.79 -1.88 -8.20
CA LYS A 344 -16.22 -0.93 -9.25
C LYS A 344 -16.15 -1.56 -10.64
N ARG A 345 -15.14 -2.36 -10.94
CA ARG A 345 -15.00 -3.04 -12.24
C ARG A 345 -16.22 -3.91 -12.56
N ILE A 346 -16.72 -4.66 -11.56
CA ILE A 346 -17.96 -5.45 -11.66
C ILE A 346 -19.18 -4.55 -11.93
N ILE A 347 -19.21 -3.33 -11.38
CA ILE A 347 -20.31 -2.37 -11.60
C ILE A 347 -20.23 -1.71 -12.98
N THR A 348 -19.04 -1.35 -13.50
CA THR A 348 -18.88 -0.71 -14.81
C THR A 348 -19.15 -1.67 -15.96
N THR A 349 -18.67 -2.91 -15.89
CA THR A 349 -19.02 -3.96 -16.87
C THR A 349 -20.53 -4.22 -16.87
N SER A 350 -21.19 -4.16 -15.70
CA SER A 350 -22.66 -4.28 -15.60
C SER A 350 -23.45 -3.07 -16.14
N LYS A 351 -22.81 -1.93 -16.43
CA LYS A 351 -23.46 -0.72 -16.99
C LYS A 351 -23.44 -0.70 -18.51
N GLU A 352 -22.39 -1.24 -19.14
CA GLU A 352 -22.33 -1.37 -20.61
C GLU A 352 -23.25 -2.49 -21.13
N GLU A 353 -23.59 -3.48 -20.30
CA GLU A 353 -24.59 -4.51 -20.62
C GLU A 353 -26.06 -4.09 -20.37
N LYS A 354 -26.34 -2.86 -19.90
CA LYS A 354 -27.72 -2.42 -19.62
C LYS A 354 -28.42 -1.78 -20.82
N ILE A 355 -28.53 -2.53 -21.91
CA ILE A 355 -29.79 -2.61 -22.68
C ILE A 355 -30.34 -4.01 -22.45
N SER A 356 -31.01 -4.20 -21.31
CA SER A 356 -32.09 -5.17 -21.05
C SER A 356 -32.14 -5.53 -19.56
N LYS A 357 -33.12 -4.93 -18.88
CA LYS A 357 -33.90 -5.39 -17.72
C LYS A 357 -33.19 -6.06 -16.52
N ASN A 358 -33.30 -5.34 -15.39
CA ASN A 358 -33.46 -5.77 -14.00
C ASN A 358 -32.48 -6.79 -13.40
N VAL A 359 -31.48 -6.26 -12.66
CA VAL A 359 -30.71 -7.00 -11.66
C VAL A 359 -30.78 -6.28 -10.32
N ARG A 360 -31.12 -7.03 -9.27
CA ARG A 360 -31.03 -6.68 -7.85
C ARG A 360 -29.77 -7.38 -7.29
N CYS A 361 -29.02 -6.67 -6.46
CA CYS A 361 -27.64 -6.94 -6.02
C CYS A 361 -27.42 -8.31 -5.33
N SER A 362 -26.25 -8.92 -5.55
CA SER A 362 -25.69 -10.04 -4.78
C SER A 362 -24.20 -9.79 -4.46
N PRO A 363 -23.69 -10.14 -3.26
CA PRO A 363 -22.29 -9.97 -2.86
C PRO A 363 -21.41 -11.17 -3.27
N PHE A 364 -20.20 -10.86 -3.76
CA PHE A 364 -19.16 -11.78 -4.24
C PHE A 364 -18.47 -12.55 -3.09
N LEU A 365 -18.26 -13.86 -3.30
CA LEU A 365 -17.44 -14.77 -2.49
C LEU A 365 -16.10 -15.01 -3.19
N GLN A 366 -14.98 -15.03 -2.44
CA GLN A 366 -13.63 -15.29 -2.96
C GLN A 366 -13.15 -16.69 -2.52
N TRP A 367 -12.50 -17.40 -3.45
CA TRP A 367 -12.06 -18.80 -3.34
C TRP A 367 -10.53 -18.89 -3.13
N TYR A 368 -10.04 -19.84 -2.32
CA TYR A 368 -8.64 -20.28 -2.36
C TYR A 368 -8.45 -21.79 -2.13
N GLN A 369 -7.42 -22.29 -2.82
CA GLN A 369 -6.96 -23.67 -3.00
C GLN A 369 -6.06 -24.11 -1.83
N VAL A 370 -6.25 -25.35 -1.33
CA VAL A 370 -5.37 -25.98 -0.32
C VAL A 370 -4.33 -26.82 -1.06
N GLU A 371 -3.06 -26.41 -1.03
CA GLU A 371 -1.93 -27.21 -1.50
C GLU A 371 -1.34 -28.03 -0.34
N ASN A 372 -1.25 -29.34 -0.52
CA ASN A 372 -0.53 -30.24 0.38
C ASN A 372 0.98 -30.12 0.10
N SER A 373 1.76 -29.65 1.07
CA SER A 373 3.21 -29.86 1.09
C SER A 373 3.55 -31.06 1.97
N GLU A 374 3.83 -32.19 1.32
CA GLU A 374 4.60 -33.27 1.95
C GLU A 374 6.09 -32.98 1.73
N ASN A 375 6.79 -32.52 2.76
CA ASN A 375 8.18 -32.94 2.97
C ASN A 375 8.61 -32.70 4.43
N LEU A 376 8.74 -33.81 5.15
CA LEU A 376 9.26 -33.93 6.51
C LEU A 376 10.73 -34.36 6.45
N SER A 377 11.63 -33.46 6.78
CA SER A 377 12.94 -33.74 7.39
C SER A 377 13.60 -32.40 7.69
N SER A 378 13.53 -31.85 8.90
CA SER A 378 14.49 -32.16 9.96
C SER A 378 14.01 -31.50 11.27
N TRP A 379 14.02 -32.26 12.36
CA TRP A 379 13.71 -31.79 13.71
C TRP A 379 14.94 -31.15 14.39
N ASN A 380 14.64 -30.25 15.33
CA ASN A 380 15.30 -29.95 16.61
C ASN A 380 16.09 -28.65 16.78
N LEU A 381 15.92 -28.10 18.01
CA LEU A 381 16.50 -26.90 18.65
C LEU A 381 15.68 -25.62 18.36
N ILE A 382 14.93 -24.98 19.26
CA ILE A 382 15.00 -24.84 20.73
C ILE A 382 13.58 -24.59 21.26
N THR A 383 13.14 -25.43 22.19
CA THR A 383 12.16 -25.05 23.22
C THR A 383 12.88 -24.17 24.25
N ASN A 384 12.35 -22.97 24.53
CA ASN A 384 12.33 -22.34 25.87
C ASN A 384 12.08 -20.82 25.78
N ARG A 385 10.87 -20.41 26.16
CA ARG A 385 10.56 -19.50 27.28
C ARG A 385 9.18 -18.92 27.03
N LEU A 386 8.24 -19.24 27.91
CA LEU A 386 7.45 -18.26 28.64
C LEU A 386 6.56 -19.00 29.65
N HIS A 387 6.83 -18.74 30.93
CA HIS A 387 6.00 -18.99 32.11
C HIS A 387 6.33 -17.81 33.06
N PRO A 388 5.51 -17.48 34.07
CA PRO A 388 4.10 -17.05 34.08
C PRO A 388 3.94 -15.76 34.94
N TYR A 389 2.79 -15.07 34.91
CA TYR A 389 2.19 -14.23 35.98
C TYR A 389 0.96 -13.59 35.28
N MET A 390 -0.31 -13.72 35.67
CA MET A 390 -0.92 -14.00 36.96
C MET A 390 -2.20 -14.86 36.85
N LEU A 391 -2.25 -15.83 37.77
CA LEU A 391 -3.39 -16.43 38.49
C LEU A 391 -4.44 -15.36 38.90
N SER A 392 -5.71 -15.59 39.24
CA SER A 392 -6.63 -16.72 39.45
C SER A 392 -7.89 -16.10 40.11
N TRP A 393 -9.12 -16.61 40.08
CA TRP A 393 -9.71 -17.68 40.93
C TRP A 393 -11.20 -17.31 41.05
N LEU A 394 -12.21 -18.10 40.66
CA LEU A 394 -12.95 -19.16 41.38
C LEU A 394 -14.30 -19.27 40.60
N GLY A 395 -15.06 -20.36 40.45
CA GLY A 395 -15.03 -21.71 40.99
C GLY A 395 -16.40 -22.37 40.70
N PHE A 396 -16.38 -23.66 40.33
CA PHE A 396 -17.37 -24.74 40.55
C PHE A 396 -18.83 -24.72 40.01
N ARG A 397 -19.06 -25.68 39.10
CA ARG A 397 -20.02 -26.84 39.08
C ARG A 397 -21.56 -26.70 39.21
N THR A 398 -22.20 -27.53 38.36
CA THR A 398 -23.46 -28.31 38.43
C THR A 398 -24.83 -27.69 38.05
N LEU A 399 -25.44 -28.31 37.02
CA LEU A 399 -26.86 -28.38 36.59
C LEU A 399 -27.81 -28.92 37.71
N PRO A 400 -29.17 -29.00 37.60
CA PRO A 400 -30.07 -28.81 36.44
C PRO A 400 -31.45 -28.09 36.68
N LEU A 401 -32.17 -27.82 35.57
CA LEU A 401 -33.65 -27.81 35.37
C LEU A 401 -34.59 -27.03 36.34
N ALA A 402 -35.27 -25.99 35.83
CA ALA A 402 -36.70 -26.04 35.45
C ALA A 402 -37.39 -24.65 35.32
N ARG A 403 -38.00 -24.45 34.14
CA ARG A 403 -39.33 -23.87 33.86
C ARG A 403 -39.63 -22.35 33.94
N LYS A 404 -40.26 -21.92 32.83
CA LYS A 404 -41.28 -20.86 32.59
C LYS A 404 -40.80 -19.49 32.07
N GLU A 405 -40.77 -19.35 30.73
CA GLU A 405 -41.70 -18.55 29.88
C GLU A 405 -41.97 -17.03 30.16
N PRO A 406 -42.39 -16.21 29.16
CA PRO A 406 -41.52 -15.25 28.49
C PRO A 406 -42.05 -13.79 28.58
N LYS A 407 -41.29 -12.84 29.14
CA LYS A 407 -41.68 -11.41 29.14
C LYS A 407 -40.57 -10.39 28.92
N MET A 408 -39.41 -10.80 28.36
CA MET A 408 -38.32 -9.86 28.05
C MET A 408 -38.14 -9.57 26.56
N ASN A 409 -38.75 -10.38 25.67
CA ASN A 409 -38.57 -10.26 24.23
C ASN A 409 -39.45 -9.19 23.56
N GLU A 410 -40.44 -8.63 24.23
CA GLU A 410 -41.32 -7.62 23.62
C GLU A 410 -40.86 -6.18 23.92
N MET A 411 -40.16 -5.97 25.03
CA MET A 411 -39.54 -4.68 25.37
C MET A 411 -38.26 -4.44 24.55
N LEU A 412 -37.44 -5.47 24.34
CA LEU A 412 -36.25 -5.40 23.48
C LEU A 412 -36.60 -5.23 21.99
N ARG A 413 -37.71 -5.81 21.51
CA ARG A 413 -38.18 -5.62 20.13
C ARG A 413 -38.72 -4.22 19.84
N ARG A 414 -39.18 -3.48 20.86
CA ARG A 414 -39.65 -2.09 20.69
C ARG A 414 -38.51 -1.06 20.71
N ILE A 415 -37.41 -1.34 21.40
CA ILE A 415 -36.26 -0.42 21.46
C ILE A 415 -35.43 -0.46 20.16
N CYS A 416 -35.38 -1.58 19.43
CA CYS A 416 -34.64 -1.69 18.16
C CYS A 416 -35.34 -1.10 16.92
N ARG A 417 -36.54 -0.51 17.01
CA ARG A 417 -37.25 0.03 15.84
C ARG A 417 -37.19 1.55 15.67
N ARG A 418 -36.41 2.26 16.50
CA ARG A 418 -36.15 3.68 16.27
C ARG A 418 -34.66 3.96 16.35
N ASN A 419 -34.12 4.28 15.18
CA ASN A 419 -32.84 4.96 14.90
C ASN A 419 -31.62 4.07 14.59
N PHE A 420 -31.37 3.97 13.28
CA PHE A 420 -30.08 3.89 12.57
C PHE A 420 -29.16 2.64 12.63
N CYS A 421 -28.59 2.38 11.44
CA CYS A 421 -27.48 1.51 11.06
C CYS A 421 -27.76 0.02 10.79
N THR A 422 -28.13 -0.27 9.53
CA THR A 422 -28.01 -1.59 8.92
C THR A 422 -26.53 -1.89 8.64
N CYS A 423 -25.83 -2.45 9.62
CA CYS A 423 -24.55 -3.11 9.37
C CYS A 423 -24.88 -4.46 8.72
N SER A 424 -24.54 -4.65 7.44
CA SER A 424 -24.50 -5.98 6.84
C SER A 424 -23.48 -6.80 7.64
N PRO A 425 -23.81 -7.99 8.16
CA PRO A 425 -22.82 -8.80 8.87
C PRO A 425 -21.70 -9.10 7.87
N ARG A 426 -20.47 -8.65 8.18
CA ARG A 426 -19.28 -9.07 7.43
C ARG A 426 -19.21 -10.60 7.52
N PRO A 427 -19.01 -11.33 6.42
CA PRO A 427 -18.80 -12.77 6.50
C PRO A 427 -17.50 -13.02 7.28
N TRP A 428 -17.60 -13.84 8.32
CA TRP A 428 -16.45 -14.25 9.12
C TRP A 428 -15.98 -15.62 8.62
N LEU A 429 -14.71 -15.74 8.28
CA LEU A 429 -14.06 -17.01 8.02
C LEU A 429 -13.47 -17.54 9.33
N PHE A 430 -13.99 -18.66 9.80
CA PHE A 430 -13.42 -19.35 10.94
C PHE A 430 -12.53 -20.50 10.44
N VAL A 431 -11.23 -20.46 10.73
CA VAL A 431 -10.27 -21.50 10.34
C VAL A 431 -9.73 -22.21 11.58
N GLY A 432 -9.99 -23.51 11.65
CA GLY A 432 -9.55 -24.39 12.74
C GLY A 432 -8.54 -25.37 12.18
N LEU A 433 -7.27 -25.14 12.48
CA LEU A 433 -6.17 -25.99 12.01
C LEU A 433 -6.12 -27.28 12.83
N GLY A 434 -5.82 -28.41 12.17
CA GLY A 434 -5.69 -29.72 12.79
C GLY A 434 -5.20 -30.79 11.81
N ASN A 435 -4.68 -31.89 12.34
CA ASN A 435 -4.22 -33.04 11.57
C ASN A 435 -5.33 -34.10 11.41
N PRO A 436 -5.49 -34.70 10.22
CA PRO A 436 -6.55 -35.68 9.94
C PRO A 436 -6.25 -37.09 10.50
N GLY A 437 -7.29 -37.80 10.97
CA GLY A 437 -7.25 -39.21 11.39
C GLY A 437 -7.39 -39.46 12.90
N ASP A 438 -7.86 -40.66 13.27
CA ASP A 438 -8.28 -41.00 14.64
C ASP A 438 -7.18 -40.82 15.70
N LYS A 439 -5.91 -41.02 15.31
CA LYS A 439 -4.74 -40.84 16.19
C LYS A 439 -4.54 -39.41 16.70
N TYR A 440 -5.14 -38.40 16.05
CA TYR A 440 -5.00 -36.99 16.43
C TYR A 440 -6.23 -36.44 17.19
N ARG A 441 -7.23 -37.29 17.46
CA ARG A 441 -8.43 -36.93 18.20
C ARG A 441 -8.10 -36.64 19.66
N GLY A 442 -8.58 -35.50 20.19
CA GLY A 442 -8.30 -35.07 21.57
C GLY A 442 -6.85 -34.64 21.80
N THR A 443 -6.08 -34.41 20.73
CA THR A 443 -4.72 -33.89 20.84
C THR A 443 -4.72 -32.37 20.86
N ARG A 444 -3.70 -31.79 21.50
CA ARG A 444 -3.51 -30.34 21.59
C ARG A 444 -3.43 -29.67 20.21
N HIS A 445 -3.06 -30.42 19.17
CA HIS A 445 -2.90 -29.95 17.80
C HIS A 445 -4.23 -29.75 17.06
N ASN A 446 -5.34 -30.31 17.57
CA ASN A 446 -6.66 -30.25 16.92
C ASN A 446 -7.68 -29.38 17.69
N VAL A 447 -7.24 -28.66 18.72
CA VAL A 447 -8.13 -27.81 19.55
C VAL A 447 -8.79 -26.70 18.75
N GLY A 448 -8.09 -26.12 17.77
CA GLY A 448 -8.67 -25.13 16.85
C GLY A 448 -9.82 -25.70 16.03
N PHE A 449 -9.70 -26.95 15.59
CA PHE A 449 -10.74 -27.69 14.88
C PHE A 449 -11.92 -28.05 15.79
N GLU A 450 -11.66 -28.54 17.00
CA GLU A 450 -12.69 -28.89 17.99
C GLU A 450 -13.53 -27.67 18.42
N MET A 451 -12.92 -26.49 18.46
CA MET A 451 -13.62 -25.23 18.74
C MET A 451 -14.57 -24.82 17.61
N LEU A 452 -14.21 -25.08 16.35
CA LEU A 452 -15.10 -24.81 15.21
C LEU A 452 -16.27 -25.76 15.15
N ASP A 453 -16.04 -27.04 15.41
CA ASP A 453 -17.12 -28.04 15.50
C ASP A 453 -18.10 -27.70 16.62
N ALA A 454 -17.62 -27.25 17.78
CA ALA A 454 -18.48 -26.81 18.89
C ALA A 454 -19.27 -25.55 18.52
N PHE A 455 -18.62 -24.59 17.86
CA PHE A 455 -19.25 -23.34 17.43
C PHE A 455 -20.32 -23.58 16.35
N ALA A 456 -20.00 -24.32 15.29
CA ALA A 456 -20.93 -24.63 14.20
C ALA A 456 -22.17 -25.38 14.70
N ASN A 457 -22.00 -26.34 15.62
CA ASN A 457 -23.10 -27.04 16.27
C ASN A 457 -23.95 -26.11 17.15
N SER A 458 -23.35 -25.12 17.81
CA SER A 458 -24.10 -24.15 18.63
C SER A 458 -24.94 -23.17 17.81
N GLN A 459 -24.58 -22.95 16.53
CA GLN A 459 -25.20 -21.96 15.64
C GLN A 459 -26.07 -22.56 14.53
N GLY A 460 -26.08 -23.90 14.36
CA GLY A 460 -26.92 -24.58 13.36
C GLY A 460 -26.53 -24.30 11.90
N ILE A 461 -25.23 -24.13 11.61
CA ILE A 461 -24.72 -23.73 10.28
C ILE A 461 -24.49 -24.98 9.39
N HIS A 462 -24.99 -24.96 8.14
CA HIS A 462 -24.80 -26.02 7.13
C HIS A 462 -23.68 -25.66 6.12
N MET A 463 -22.79 -26.59 5.79
CA MET A 463 -21.61 -26.39 4.91
C MET A 463 -21.75 -27.05 3.52
N GLU A 464 -21.21 -26.42 2.47
CA GLU A 464 -21.16 -26.92 1.08
C GLU A 464 -19.72 -27.18 0.61
N THR A 465 -19.49 -28.07 -0.37
CA THR A 465 -18.13 -28.42 -0.86
C THR A 465 -18.00 -28.60 -2.38
N PHE A 466 -16.79 -28.44 -2.91
CA PHE A 466 -16.47 -28.34 -4.33
C PHE A 466 -15.28 -29.24 -4.69
N HIS A 467 -15.35 -29.98 -5.80
CA HIS A 467 -14.25 -30.86 -6.24
C HIS A 467 -14.29 -31.20 -7.74
N ASP A 468 -13.15 -31.61 -8.30
CA ASP A 468 -13.01 -32.13 -9.67
C ASP A 468 -13.49 -33.59 -9.80
N ASP A 469 -13.94 -34.00 -11.00
CA ASP A 469 -14.45 -35.35 -11.27
C ASP A 469 -14.02 -35.87 -12.67
N MET A 470 -13.24 -36.95 -12.71
CA MET A 470 -12.74 -37.60 -13.94
C MET A 470 -13.83 -38.39 -14.69
N ASP A 471 -14.96 -38.70 -14.05
CA ASP A 471 -16.05 -39.45 -14.69
C ASP A 471 -17.01 -38.55 -15.49
N LEU A 472 -16.83 -37.23 -15.43
CA LEU A 472 -17.55 -36.26 -16.24
C LEU A 472 -16.70 -35.79 -17.44
N PRO A 473 -17.30 -35.60 -18.63
CA PRO A 473 -16.57 -35.03 -19.77
C PRO A 473 -16.02 -33.63 -19.46
N CYS A 474 -14.90 -33.31 -20.11
CA CYS A 474 -14.21 -32.04 -19.93
C CYS A 474 -15.16 -30.83 -20.12
N GLY A 475 -15.28 -29.99 -19.10
CA GLY A 475 -16.12 -28.78 -19.09
C GLY A 475 -17.61 -29.01 -18.80
N VAL A 476 -18.02 -30.22 -18.39
CA VAL A 476 -19.39 -30.51 -17.95
C VAL A 476 -19.49 -30.36 -16.44
N LEU A 477 -20.49 -29.62 -15.96
CA LEU A 477 -20.74 -29.42 -14.54
C LEU A 477 -21.91 -30.28 -14.04
N ARG A 478 -21.88 -30.64 -12.75
CA ARG A 478 -23.01 -31.34 -12.11
C ARG A 478 -23.20 -30.99 -10.65
N LEU A 479 -24.43 -30.59 -10.29
CA LEU A 479 -24.85 -30.36 -8.92
C LEU A 479 -25.47 -31.63 -8.33
N HIS A 480 -24.93 -32.11 -7.22
CA HIS A 480 -25.40 -33.28 -6.51
C HIS A 480 -25.79 -32.94 -5.06
N PRO A 481 -26.98 -33.34 -4.58
CA PRO A 481 -27.41 -33.07 -3.21
C PRO A 481 -26.64 -33.89 -2.17
N LYS A 482 -26.02 -35.01 -2.59
CA LYS A 482 -25.29 -35.97 -1.76
C LYS A 482 -24.34 -36.83 -2.58
N GLY A 483 -23.36 -37.46 -1.94
CA GLY A 483 -22.51 -38.45 -2.62
C GLY A 483 -21.36 -39.05 -1.80
N GLY A 484 -20.72 -40.10 -2.32
CA GLY A 484 -19.50 -40.69 -1.75
C GLY A 484 -18.24 -39.89 -2.10
N HIS A 485 -17.08 -40.28 -1.58
CA HIS A 485 -15.82 -39.56 -1.83
C HIS A 485 -15.18 -39.85 -3.20
N ASN A 486 -15.73 -40.74 -4.04
CA ASN A 486 -15.25 -41.06 -5.40
C ASN A 486 -13.71 -41.16 -5.54
N ARG A 487 -13.06 -41.83 -4.57
CA ARG A 487 -11.59 -41.95 -4.44
C ARG A 487 -10.79 -40.62 -4.28
N HIS A 488 -11.45 -39.47 -4.19
CA HIS A 488 -10.83 -38.17 -3.92
C HIS A 488 -10.45 -38.05 -2.44
N ASN A 489 -9.16 -37.92 -2.13
CA ASN A 489 -8.65 -37.90 -0.75
C ASN A 489 -9.12 -36.66 0.04
N GLY A 490 -9.28 -35.52 -0.63
CA GLY A 490 -9.91 -34.32 -0.04
C GLY A 490 -11.34 -34.57 0.43
N LEU A 491 -12.21 -35.15 -0.40
CA LEU A 491 -13.57 -35.52 0.00
C LEU A 491 -13.63 -36.63 1.05
N LYS A 492 -12.67 -37.56 1.08
CA LYS A 492 -12.56 -38.53 2.18
C LYS A 492 -12.35 -37.80 3.51
N SER A 493 -11.44 -36.82 3.53
CA SER A 493 -11.20 -35.97 4.69
C SER A 493 -12.49 -35.24 5.11
N VAL A 494 -13.14 -34.55 4.18
CA VAL A 494 -14.41 -33.85 4.41
C VAL A 494 -15.49 -34.78 4.98
N ILE A 495 -15.81 -35.89 4.30
CA ILE A 495 -16.87 -36.83 4.74
C ILE A 495 -16.53 -37.45 6.10
N TYR A 496 -15.27 -37.79 6.34
CA TYR A 496 -14.80 -38.28 7.64
C TYR A 496 -15.03 -37.24 8.74
N HIS A 497 -14.72 -35.97 8.48
CA HIS A 497 -14.92 -34.87 9.42
C HIS A 497 -16.39 -34.53 9.66
N PHE A 498 -17.28 -34.83 8.70
CA PHE A 498 -18.73 -34.84 8.92
C PHE A 498 -19.25 -36.12 9.61
N ARG A 499 -18.42 -36.83 10.38
CA ARG A 499 -18.77 -38.08 11.08
C ARG A 499 -19.28 -39.18 10.14
N GLY A 500 -18.74 -39.23 8.94
CA GLY A 500 -19.19 -40.14 7.88
C GLY A 500 -20.43 -39.65 7.12
N ASN A 501 -20.97 -38.47 7.45
CA ASN A 501 -22.12 -37.91 6.74
C ASN A 501 -21.71 -37.36 5.37
N GLY A 502 -22.19 -38.00 4.30
CA GLY A 502 -22.01 -37.58 2.91
C GLY A 502 -23.16 -36.74 2.34
N GLU A 503 -24.16 -36.41 3.16
CA GLU A 503 -25.37 -35.68 2.78
C GLU A 503 -25.13 -34.16 2.79
N PHE A 504 -24.25 -33.71 1.90
CA PHE A 504 -24.05 -32.28 1.63
C PHE A 504 -24.00 -32.00 0.12
N PRO A 505 -24.52 -30.84 -0.31
CA PRO A 505 -24.44 -30.37 -1.69
C PRO A 505 -23.01 -30.32 -2.24
N ARG A 506 -22.86 -30.70 -3.51
CA ARG A 506 -21.58 -30.64 -4.24
C ARG A 506 -21.78 -30.15 -5.66
N LEU A 507 -20.90 -29.26 -6.11
CA LEU A 507 -20.73 -28.96 -7.53
C LEU A 507 -19.46 -29.66 -8.02
N ARG A 508 -19.61 -30.40 -9.12
CA ARG A 508 -18.52 -31.15 -9.78
C ARG A 508 -18.22 -30.55 -11.13
N ILE A 509 -16.95 -30.52 -11.51
CA ILE A 509 -16.48 -30.15 -12.85
C ILE A 509 -15.75 -31.32 -13.51
N GLY A 510 -16.15 -31.64 -14.74
CA GLY A 510 -15.54 -32.69 -15.53
C GLY A 510 -14.21 -32.25 -16.14
N ILE A 511 -13.19 -33.09 -15.98
CA ILE A 511 -11.85 -32.87 -16.56
C ILE A 511 -11.53 -33.87 -17.69
N GLY A 512 -12.45 -34.81 -17.97
CA GLY A 512 -12.26 -35.86 -18.97
C GLY A 512 -11.56 -37.10 -18.42
N ARG A 513 -11.50 -38.15 -19.24
CA ARG A 513 -10.86 -39.42 -18.87
C ARG A 513 -9.43 -39.52 -19.44
N PRO A 514 -8.52 -40.21 -18.75
CA PRO A 514 -7.20 -40.52 -19.30
C PRO A 514 -7.34 -41.28 -20.63
N PRO A 515 -6.60 -40.88 -21.69
CA PRO A 515 -6.62 -41.60 -22.96
C PRO A 515 -5.87 -42.94 -22.84
N GLY A 516 -6.45 -44.02 -23.39
CA GLY A 516 -5.82 -45.34 -23.45
C GLY A 516 -5.52 -45.95 -22.06
N GLN A 517 -4.29 -46.46 -21.87
CA GLN A 517 -3.83 -47.04 -20.60
C GLN A 517 -3.04 -46.04 -19.72
N MET A 518 -3.24 -44.73 -19.90
CA MET A 518 -2.52 -43.71 -19.15
C MET A 518 -2.82 -43.78 -17.64
N ASP A 519 -1.77 -43.62 -16.82
CA ASP A 519 -1.91 -43.54 -15.36
C ASP A 519 -2.76 -42.32 -14.96
N PRO A 520 -3.81 -42.50 -14.13
CA PRO A 520 -4.69 -41.41 -13.71
C PRO A 520 -4.00 -40.28 -12.95
N LYS A 521 -2.95 -40.54 -12.16
CA LYS A 521 -2.22 -39.48 -11.44
C LYS A 521 -1.41 -38.64 -12.42
N ALA A 522 -0.75 -39.28 -13.37
CA ALA A 522 -0.05 -38.58 -14.44
C ALA A 522 -0.99 -37.73 -15.30
N PHE A 523 -2.19 -38.22 -15.60
CA PHE A 523 -3.22 -37.47 -16.32
C PHE A 523 -3.67 -36.20 -15.56
N MET A 524 -3.89 -36.29 -14.24
CA MET A 524 -4.29 -35.14 -13.41
C MET A 524 -3.22 -34.04 -13.30
N LEU A 525 -1.94 -34.38 -13.46
CA LEU A 525 -0.82 -33.43 -13.36
C LEU A 525 -0.45 -32.79 -14.71
N GLN A 526 -1.07 -33.21 -15.82
CA GLN A 526 -0.81 -32.66 -17.14
C GLN A 526 -1.58 -31.36 -17.39
N LYS A 527 -0.99 -30.49 -18.21
CA LYS A 527 -1.68 -29.28 -18.69
C LYS A 527 -2.76 -29.67 -19.70
N PHE A 528 -3.91 -28.98 -19.64
CA PHE A 528 -4.94 -29.08 -20.68
C PHE A 528 -4.37 -28.66 -22.04
N ASN A 529 -4.77 -29.36 -23.10
CA ASN A 529 -4.59 -28.85 -24.46
C ASN A 529 -5.51 -27.64 -24.71
N VAL A 530 -5.26 -26.88 -25.78
CA VAL A 530 -5.95 -25.59 -26.04
C VAL A 530 -7.46 -25.73 -26.02
N THR A 531 -8.01 -26.71 -26.74
CA THR A 531 -9.46 -26.95 -26.82
C THR A 531 -10.05 -27.41 -25.49
N ALA A 532 -9.34 -28.22 -24.70
CA ALA A 532 -9.77 -28.62 -23.37
C ALA A 532 -9.72 -27.44 -22.38
N ARG A 533 -8.71 -26.57 -22.49
CA ARG A 533 -8.58 -25.39 -21.64
C ARG A 533 -9.72 -24.40 -21.89
N GLU A 534 -10.06 -24.13 -23.15
CA GLU A 534 -11.21 -23.28 -23.51
C GLU A 534 -12.53 -23.82 -22.93
N ARG A 535 -12.72 -25.15 -22.95
CA ARG A 535 -13.91 -25.79 -22.36
C ARG A 535 -13.95 -25.67 -20.85
N ILE A 536 -12.81 -25.78 -20.17
CA ILE A 536 -12.68 -25.59 -18.73
C ILE A 536 -12.94 -24.13 -18.34
N ASP A 537 -12.37 -23.17 -19.07
CA ASP A 537 -12.56 -21.75 -18.79
C ASP A 537 -14.03 -21.33 -18.91
N ALA A 538 -14.73 -21.80 -19.95
CA ALA A 538 -16.17 -21.61 -20.09
C ALA A 538 -16.97 -22.29 -18.95
N ALA A 539 -16.58 -23.50 -18.56
CA ALA A 539 -17.22 -24.22 -17.47
C ALA A 539 -17.02 -23.56 -16.11
N LEU A 540 -15.86 -22.96 -15.83
CA LEU A 540 -15.61 -22.25 -14.57
C LEU A 540 -16.58 -21.07 -14.39
N LEU A 541 -16.84 -20.33 -15.46
CA LEU A 541 -17.82 -19.24 -15.46
C LEU A 541 -19.26 -19.75 -15.26
N GLU A 542 -19.65 -20.82 -15.94
CA GLU A 542 -20.96 -21.46 -15.76
C GLU A 542 -21.14 -22.00 -14.32
N GLY A 543 -20.06 -22.50 -13.72
CA GLY A 543 -20.06 -23.06 -12.36
C GLY A 543 -20.26 -21.98 -11.30
N ALA A 544 -19.60 -20.83 -11.46
CA ALA A 544 -19.82 -19.68 -10.59
C ALA A 544 -21.30 -19.25 -10.60
N HIS A 545 -21.90 -19.14 -11.80
CA HIS A 545 -23.31 -18.78 -11.94
C HIS A 545 -24.25 -19.85 -11.34
N ALA A 546 -23.91 -21.13 -11.43
CA ALA A 546 -24.69 -22.20 -10.79
C ALA A 546 -24.75 -22.04 -9.27
N LEU A 547 -23.67 -21.58 -8.65
CA LEU A 547 -23.58 -21.37 -7.21
C LEU A 547 -24.31 -20.13 -6.75
N GLU A 548 -24.26 -19.06 -7.52
CA GLU A 548 -25.12 -17.91 -7.29
C GLU A 548 -26.60 -18.29 -7.32
N GLN A 549 -27.00 -19.18 -8.23
CA GLN A 549 -28.36 -19.70 -8.27
C GLN A 549 -28.69 -20.58 -7.05
N VAL A 550 -27.77 -21.45 -6.61
CA VAL A 550 -27.99 -22.28 -5.39
C VAL A 550 -28.16 -21.39 -4.16
N LEU A 551 -27.33 -20.36 -4.01
CA LEU A 551 -27.37 -19.43 -2.88
C LEU A 551 -28.61 -18.53 -2.88
N SER A 552 -29.14 -18.19 -4.06
CA SER A 552 -30.29 -17.28 -4.18
C SER A 552 -31.64 -17.99 -4.21
N LYS A 553 -31.75 -19.16 -4.83
CA LYS A 553 -33.02 -19.89 -5.05
C LYS A 553 -33.11 -21.21 -4.28
N GLY A 554 -32.02 -21.63 -3.64
CA GLY A 554 -31.94 -22.90 -2.94
C GLY A 554 -31.60 -24.07 -3.87
N PHE A 555 -30.98 -25.09 -3.29
CA PHE A 555 -30.35 -26.19 -4.05
C PHE A 555 -31.31 -26.94 -4.97
N SER A 556 -32.53 -27.26 -4.53
CA SER A 556 -33.47 -28.12 -5.28
C SER A 556 -33.94 -27.49 -6.59
N GLU A 557 -34.23 -26.19 -6.59
CA GLU A 557 -34.69 -25.47 -7.78
C GLU A 557 -33.54 -25.27 -8.78
N SER A 558 -32.37 -24.88 -8.28
CA SER A 558 -31.18 -24.64 -9.08
C SER A 558 -30.60 -25.91 -9.68
N SER A 559 -30.59 -27.02 -8.95
CA SER A 559 -30.10 -28.32 -9.42
C SER A 559 -30.90 -28.85 -10.61
N ASN A 560 -32.24 -28.74 -10.58
CA ASN A 560 -33.10 -29.23 -11.66
C ASN A 560 -32.93 -28.43 -12.96
N CYS A 561 -32.91 -27.10 -12.87
CA CYS A 561 -32.73 -26.23 -14.03
C CYS A 561 -31.31 -26.36 -14.62
N PHE A 562 -30.28 -26.31 -13.76
CA PHE A 562 -28.89 -26.31 -14.18
C PHE A 562 -28.43 -27.66 -14.75
N ASN A 563 -28.75 -28.77 -14.07
CA ASN A 563 -28.35 -30.10 -14.54
C ASN A 563 -29.06 -30.47 -15.86
N THR A 564 -30.26 -29.95 -16.12
CA THR A 564 -30.97 -30.14 -17.40
C THR A 564 -30.21 -29.49 -18.55
N THR A 565 -29.73 -28.26 -18.36
CA THR A 565 -28.90 -27.54 -19.35
C THR A 565 -27.57 -28.25 -19.60
N GLN A 566 -26.90 -28.73 -18.55
CA GLN A 566 -25.64 -29.49 -18.66
C GLN A 566 -25.82 -30.86 -19.33
N LYS A 567 -27.00 -31.50 -19.20
CA LYS A 567 -27.34 -32.75 -19.91
C LYS A 567 -27.32 -32.56 -21.43
N TYR A 568 -27.82 -31.44 -21.94
CA TYR A 568 -27.77 -31.13 -23.39
C TYR A 568 -26.35 -30.81 -23.87
N LYS A 569 -25.53 -30.16 -23.04
CA LYS A 569 -24.09 -29.94 -23.30
C LYS A 569 -23.32 -31.27 -23.38
N HIS A 570 -23.62 -32.21 -22.47
CA HIS A 570 -23.04 -33.55 -22.45
C HIS A 570 -23.36 -34.36 -23.72
N ILE A 571 -24.62 -34.34 -24.17
CA ILE A 571 -25.06 -35.07 -25.39
C ILE A 571 -24.40 -34.47 -26.64
N ARG A 572 -24.35 -33.14 -26.76
CA ARG A 572 -23.77 -32.45 -27.93
C ARG A 572 -22.27 -32.72 -28.12
N LEU A 573 -21.54 -32.94 -27.02
CA LEU A 573 -20.12 -33.29 -27.03
C LEU A 573 -19.84 -34.76 -27.40
N GLN A 574 -20.83 -35.66 -27.27
CA GLN A 574 -20.70 -37.07 -27.68
C GLN A 574 -21.05 -37.30 -29.17
N THR A 575 -21.77 -36.37 -29.82
CA THR A 575 -22.27 -36.51 -31.20
C THR A 575 -21.42 -35.80 -32.26
N LEU A 576 -20.34 -35.12 -31.88
CA LEU A 576 -19.41 -34.50 -32.83
C LEU A 576 -18.40 -35.57 -33.30
N PRO A 577 -18.23 -35.78 -34.62
CA PRO A 577 -17.18 -36.67 -35.12
C PRO A 577 -15.81 -36.12 -34.67
N THR A 578 -14.98 -37.04 -34.17
CA THR A 578 -13.64 -36.80 -33.60
C THR A 578 -12.68 -36.15 -34.56
#